data_AF-A0A931FTG7-F1
#
_entry.id   AF-A0A931FTG7-F1
#
_cell.length_a   1.000
_cell.length_b   1.000
_cell.length_c   1.000
_cell.angle_alpha   90.00
_cell.angle_beta   90.00
_cell.angle_gamma   90.00
#
_symmetry.space_group_name_H-M   'P 1'
#
loop_
_entity.id
_entity.type
_entity.pdbx_description
1 polymer ?
#
loop_
_entity_poly.entity_id
_entity_poly.type
_entity_poly.pdbx_seq_one_letter_code
_entity_poly.pdbx_strand_id
1 'polypeptide(L)'
;MEDHHNIDISVFHQICEVNELDPQVITAEAQERFPEKFKTGLNAERLIWSALDHRARALIASIDQGYTFKGDKGAYTIDGDPAAPSFVINEENIRSQYPPEKAAGIIDALDHQVKLPVRA
;
A
#
# COMPACT_ATOMS: atom_id res chain seq x y z
N MET A 1 6.87 17.92 -20.44
CA MET A 1 6.96 16.52 -19.97
C MET A 1 7.32 16.44 -18.49
N GLU A 2 7.72 17.54 -17.83
CA GLU A 2 8.01 17.58 -16.38
C GLU A 2 6.76 17.65 -15.49
N ASP A 3 5.60 18.08 -16.02
CA ASP A 3 4.36 18.19 -15.24
C ASP A 3 3.80 16.83 -14.81
N HIS A 4 3.83 15.81 -15.67
CA HIS A 4 3.26 14.49 -15.34
C HIS A 4 4.00 13.84 -14.16
N HIS A 5 5.33 13.87 -14.17
CA HIS A 5 6.11 13.27 -13.09
C HIS A 5 5.88 13.96 -11.74
N ASN A 6 5.73 15.29 -11.74
CA ASN A 6 5.40 16.03 -10.52
C ASN A 6 3.99 15.72 -10.02
N ILE A 7 3.01 15.55 -10.93
CA ILE A 7 1.65 15.13 -10.59
C ILE A 7 1.69 13.72 -9.96
N ASP A 8 2.44 12.80 -10.55
CA ASP A 8 2.52 11.42 -10.08
C ASP A 8 3.12 11.32 -8.66
N ILE A 9 4.18 12.08 -8.39
CA ILE A 9 4.77 12.16 -7.04
C ILE A 9 3.83 12.88 -6.07
N SER A 10 3.05 13.85 -6.53
CA SER A 10 2.04 14.51 -5.71
C SER A 10 0.95 13.53 -5.25
N VAL A 11 0.54 12.59 -6.11
CA VAL A 11 -0.42 11.53 -5.75
C VAL A 11 0.15 10.64 -4.64
N PHE A 12 1.43 10.27 -4.74
CA PHE A 12 2.13 9.55 -3.67
C PHE A 12 2.11 10.33 -2.33
N HIS A 13 2.41 11.63 -2.35
CA HIS A 13 2.37 12.45 -1.14
C HIS A 13 0.97 12.53 -0.53
N GLN A 14 -0.07 12.66 -1.36
CA GLN A 14 -1.45 12.63 -0.90
C GLN A 14 -1.81 11.30 -0.24
N ILE A 15 -1.39 10.17 -0.82
CA ILE A 15 -1.59 8.85 -0.21
C ILE A 15 -0.91 8.77 1.15
N CYS A 16 0.32 9.24 1.25
CA CYS A 16 1.02 9.30 2.53
C CYS A 16 0.26 10.16 3.54
N GLU A 17 -0.23 11.33 3.15
CA GLU A 17 -1.00 12.22 4.03
C GLU A 17 -2.29 11.56 4.53
N VAL A 18 -3.13 11.02 3.63
CA VAL A 18 -4.42 10.43 4.03
C VAL A 18 -4.29 9.13 4.82
N ASN A 19 -3.17 8.43 4.69
CA ASN A 19 -2.87 7.20 5.45
C ASN A 19 -1.96 7.44 6.66
N GLU A 20 -1.62 8.71 6.96
CA GLU A 20 -0.73 9.12 8.05
C GLU A 20 0.65 8.42 8.00
N LEU A 21 1.19 8.27 6.79
CA LEU A 21 2.49 7.64 6.53
C LEU A 21 3.55 8.71 6.29
N ASP A 22 4.79 8.41 6.69
CA ASP A 22 5.92 9.27 6.39
C ASP A 22 6.46 8.99 4.97
N PRO A 23 6.41 9.95 4.03
CA PRO A 23 6.83 9.71 2.65
C PRO A 23 8.32 9.40 2.53
N GLN A 24 9.16 9.85 3.47
CA GLN A 24 10.60 9.54 3.43
C GLN A 24 10.84 8.09 3.82
N VAL A 25 10.13 7.59 4.85
CA VAL A 25 10.18 6.18 5.26
C VAL A 25 9.72 5.27 4.13
N ILE A 26 8.58 5.59 3.49
CA ILE A 26 8.07 4.80 2.37
C ILE A 26 9.04 4.84 1.18
N THR A 27 9.63 6.00 0.89
CA THR A 27 10.61 6.12 -0.20
C THR A 27 11.84 5.25 0.07
N ALA A 28 12.38 5.28 1.29
CA ALA A 28 13.50 4.44 1.67
C ALA A 28 13.16 2.95 1.60
N GLU A 29 11.98 2.54 2.09
CA GLU A 29 11.53 1.14 2.01
C GLU A 29 11.37 0.69 0.54
N ALA A 30 10.76 1.54 -0.30
CA ALA A 30 10.57 1.23 -1.71
C ALA A 30 11.90 1.09 -2.46
N GLN A 31 12.87 1.94 -2.15
CA GLN A 31 14.22 1.88 -2.71
C GLN A 31 14.98 0.63 -2.23
N GLU A 32 14.81 0.23 -0.98
CA GLU A 32 15.43 -0.98 -0.44
C GLU A 32 14.80 -2.26 -1.04
N ARG A 33 13.46 -2.29 -1.18
CA ARG A 33 12.73 -3.45 -1.74
C ARG A 33 12.85 -3.55 -3.25
N PHE A 34 12.92 -2.43 -3.96
CA PHE A 34 12.91 -2.39 -5.44
C PHE A 34 14.03 -1.50 -6.01
N PRO A 35 15.31 -1.71 -5.63
CA PRO A 35 16.40 -0.81 -6.02
C PRO A 35 16.53 -0.64 -7.53
N GLU A 36 16.21 -1.69 -8.29
CA GLU A 36 16.19 -1.68 -9.75
C GLU A 36 15.21 -0.67 -10.37
N LYS A 37 14.07 -0.41 -9.73
CA LYS A 37 13.02 0.50 -10.24
C LYS A 37 13.37 1.97 -10.02
N PHE A 38 14.31 2.25 -9.12
CA PHE A 38 14.76 3.60 -8.79
C PHE A 38 16.09 3.99 -9.46
N LYS A 39 16.68 3.11 -10.29
CA LYS A 39 17.95 3.40 -11.00
C LYS A 39 17.85 4.55 -11.99
N THR A 40 16.66 4.79 -12.54
CA THR A 40 16.42 5.81 -13.59
C THR A 40 15.79 7.08 -13.04
N GLY A 41 15.56 7.17 -11.71
CA GLY A 41 14.85 8.27 -11.07
C GLY A 41 13.82 7.78 -10.05
N LEU A 42 13.05 8.70 -9.47
CA LEU A 42 11.93 8.35 -8.61
C LEU A 42 10.86 7.61 -9.42
N ASN A 43 10.30 6.55 -8.86
CA ASN A 43 9.25 5.76 -9.50
C ASN A 43 7.97 5.91 -8.67
N ALA A 44 7.10 6.85 -9.08
CA ALA A 44 5.85 7.15 -8.39
C ALA A 44 4.98 5.90 -8.21
N GLU A 45 4.87 5.03 -9.23
CA GLU A 45 4.08 3.81 -9.14
C GLU A 45 4.54 2.91 -7.98
N ARG A 46 5.86 2.77 -7.84
CA ARG A 46 6.45 1.96 -6.77
C ARG A 46 6.32 2.61 -5.40
N LEU A 47 6.40 3.93 -5.34
CA LEU A 47 6.19 4.68 -4.10
C LEU A 47 4.74 4.55 -3.61
N ILE A 48 3.78 4.73 -4.50
CA ILE A 48 2.34 4.53 -4.25
C ILE A 48 2.07 3.10 -3.78
N TRP A 49 2.60 2.12 -4.52
CA TRP A 49 2.46 0.72 -4.17
C TRP A 49 3.00 0.43 -2.77
N SER A 50 4.21 0.91 -2.48
CA SER A 50 4.86 0.73 -1.18
C SER A 50 4.11 1.42 -0.04
N ALA A 51 3.51 2.60 -0.28
CA ALA A 51 2.72 3.31 0.72
C ALA A 51 1.50 2.49 1.14
N LEU A 52 0.71 2.04 0.15
CA LEU A 52 -0.49 1.25 0.37
C LEU A 52 -0.16 -0.13 0.99
N ASP A 53 0.92 -0.77 0.52
CA ASP A 53 1.41 -2.03 1.09
C ASP A 53 1.82 -1.83 2.55
N HIS A 54 2.62 -0.81 2.85
CA HIS A 54 3.06 -0.54 4.22
C HIS A 54 1.86 -0.33 5.16
N ARG A 55 0.84 0.45 4.75
CA ARG A 55 -0.36 0.65 5.57
C ARG A 55 -1.11 -0.67 5.77
N ALA A 56 -1.37 -1.42 4.71
CA ALA A 56 -2.07 -2.70 4.78
C ALA A 56 -1.36 -3.69 5.71
N ARG A 57 -0.04 -3.79 5.59
CA ARG A 57 0.80 -4.65 6.44
C ARG A 57 0.75 -4.25 7.91
N ALA A 58 0.79 -2.95 8.20
CA ALA A 58 0.69 -2.44 9.57
C ALA A 58 -0.68 -2.78 10.19
N LEU A 59 -1.77 -2.65 9.42
CA LEU A 59 -3.13 -3.00 9.87
C LEU A 59 -3.25 -4.49 10.17
N ILE A 60 -2.78 -5.34 9.26
CA ILE A 60 -2.78 -6.79 9.44
C ILE A 60 -1.94 -7.17 10.68
N ALA A 61 -0.74 -6.64 10.81
CA ALA A 61 0.14 -6.91 11.95
C ALA A 61 -0.44 -6.44 13.29
N SER A 62 -1.24 -5.36 13.28
CA SER A 62 -1.94 -4.87 14.47
C SER A 62 -3.02 -5.85 14.95
N ILE A 63 -3.63 -6.60 14.05
CA ILE A 63 -4.69 -7.58 14.34
C ILE A 63 -4.10 -8.97 14.59
N ASP A 64 -3.07 -9.33 13.82
CA ASP A 64 -2.33 -10.58 13.95
C ASP A 64 -0.89 -10.30 14.39
N GLN A 65 -0.71 -10.09 15.70
CA GLN A 65 0.61 -9.80 16.32
C GLN A 65 1.62 -10.96 16.18
N GLY A 66 1.18 -12.12 15.71
CA GLY A 66 2.02 -13.27 15.35
C GLY A 66 2.34 -13.38 13.86
N TYR A 67 1.86 -12.45 13.04
CA TYR A 67 2.01 -12.48 11.59
C TYR A 67 3.47 -12.20 11.23
N THR A 68 4.25 -13.28 11.16
CA THR A 68 5.52 -13.24 10.45
C THR A 68 5.17 -13.21 8.97
N PHE A 69 5.24 -12.02 8.38
CA PHE A 69 4.97 -11.73 6.96
C PHE A 69 5.89 -12.56 6.04
N LYS A 70 5.66 -13.87 5.93
CA LYS A 70 6.33 -14.78 5.00
C LYS A 70 5.59 -14.74 3.67
N GLY A 71 5.66 -13.58 3.02
CA GLY A 71 5.07 -13.36 1.69
C GLY A 71 3.55 -13.28 1.74
N ASP A 72 3.02 -12.10 1.44
CA ASP A 72 1.58 -11.92 1.21
C ASP A 72 1.13 -12.88 0.10
N LYS A 73 0.30 -13.86 0.44
CA LYS A 73 -0.32 -14.76 -0.55
C LYS A 73 -1.54 -14.11 -1.21
N GLY A 74 -1.55 -12.80 -1.46
CA GLY A 74 -2.63 -12.11 -2.17
C GLY A 74 -3.84 -11.83 -1.30
N ALA A 75 -3.65 -11.37 -0.06
CA ALA A 75 -4.73 -10.85 0.77
C ALA A 75 -5.35 -9.58 0.15
N TYR A 76 -4.55 -8.85 -0.61
CA TYR A 76 -4.97 -7.70 -1.39
C TYR A 76 -4.11 -7.58 -2.65
N THR A 77 -4.61 -6.83 -3.62
CA THR A 77 -3.88 -6.44 -4.84
C THR A 77 -3.79 -4.92 -4.86
N ILE A 78 -2.60 -4.42 -5.14
CA ILE A 78 -2.35 -2.98 -5.22
C ILE A 78 -1.95 -2.65 -6.64
N ASP A 79 -2.70 -1.74 -7.24
CA ASP A 79 -2.31 -1.05 -8.46
C ASP A 79 -1.69 0.29 -8.06
N GLY A 80 -0.39 0.41 -8.35
CA GLY A 80 0.40 1.59 -8.01
C GLY A 80 0.22 2.74 -8.99
N ASP A 81 -0.61 2.60 -10.03
CA ASP A 81 -0.71 3.59 -11.09
C ASP A 81 -1.08 4.98 -10.53
N PRO A 82 -0.24 6.02 -10.71
CA PRO A 82 -0.55 7.36 -10.21
C PRO A 82 -1.76 7.97 -10.92
N ALA A 83 -2.08 7.49 -12.12
CA ALA A 83 -3.25 7.91 -12.88
C ALA A 83 -4.56 7.27 -12.37
N ALA A 84 -4.52 6.16 -11.63
CA ALA A 84 -5.67 5.50 -11.04
C ALA A 84 -5.24 4.48 -9.98
N PRO A 85 -4.74 4.93 -8.80
CA PRO A 85 -4.26 4.00 -7.79
C PRO A 85 -5.42 3.17 -7.27
N SER A 86 -5.23 1.86 -7.14
CA SER A 86 -6.28 0.94 -6.74
C SER A 86 -5.80 0.01 -5.64
N PHE A 87 -6.68 -0.29 -4.70
CA PHE A 87 -6.44 -1.23 -3.63
C PHE A 87 -7.63 -2.18 -3.56
N VAL A 88 -7.42 -3.44 -3.92
CA VAL A 88 -8.48 -4.45 -4.00
C VAL A 88 -8.22 -5.51 -2.95
N ILE A 89 -9.14 -5.64 -2.00
CA ILE A 89 -9.07 -6.65 -0.94
C ILE A 89 -9.57 -7.98 -1.48
N ASN A 90 -8.83 -9.06 -1.22
CA ASN A 90 -9.22 -10.41 -1.54
C ASN A 90 -9.75 -11.10 -0.28
N GLU A 91 -11.01 -10.81 0.04
CA GLU A 91 -11.67 -11.32 1.25
C GLU A 91 -11.65 -12.84 1.34
N GLU A 92 -11.82 -13.54 0.22
CA GLU A 92 -11.87 -15.00 0.17
C GLU A 92 -10.54 -15.60 0.63
N ASN A 93 -9.44 -15.01 0.16
CA ASN A 93 -8.11 -15.44 0.54
C ASN A 93 -7.77 -15.06 1.99
N ILE A 94 -8.24 -13.91 2.48
CA ILE A 94 -8.10 -13.54 3.90
C ILE A 94 -8.87 -14.54 4.78
N ARG A 95 -10.13 -14.85 4.45
CA ARG A 95 -10.95 -15.83 5.19
C ARG A 95 -10.37 -17.25 5.15
N SER A 96 -9.61 -17.59 4.11
CA SER A 96 -8.91 -18.87 3.98
C SER A 96 -7.65 -18.95 4.84
N GLN A 97 -6.96 -17.83 5.04
CA GLN A 97 -5.68 -17.78 5.78
C GLN A 97 -5.85 -17.47 7.27
N TYR A 98 -6.92 -16.77 7.65
CA TYR A 98 -7.15 -16.31 9.01
C TYR A 98 -8.45 -16.89 9.59
N PRO A 99 -8.51 -17.11 10.91
CA PRO A 99 -9.76 -17.48 11.57
C PRO A 99 -10.82 -16.39 11.35
N PRO A 100 -12.12 -16.73 11.35
CA PRO A 100 -13.20 -15.83 10.93
C PRO A 100 -13.24 -14.51 11.73
N GLU A 101 -12.91 -14.55 13.02
CA GLU A 101 -12.82 -13.37 13.89
C GLU A 101 -11.72 -12.39 13.44
N LYS A 102 -10.54 -12.89 13.06
CA LYS A 102 -9.42 -12.07 12.58
C LYS A 102 -9.62 -11.65 11.14
N ALA A 103 -10.13 -12.56 10.30
CA ALA A 103 -10.42 -12.29 8.90
C ALA A 103 -11.38 -11.11 8.76
N ALA A 104 -12.46 -11.09 9.54
CA ALA A 104 -13.41 -9.98 9.56
C ALA A 104 -12.73 -8.67 9.98
N GLY A 105 -11.92 -8.68 11.05
CA GLY A 105 -11.19 -7.50 11.48
C GLY A 105 -10.17 -6.99 10.45
N ILE A 106 -9.48 -7.90 9.75
CA ILE A 106 -8.52 -7.54 8.70
C ILE A 106 -9.25 -6.90 7.52
N ILE A 107 -10.33 -7.53 7.03
CA ILE A 107 -11.11 -7.01 5.90
C ILE A 107 -11.65 -5.62 6.25
N ASP A 108 -12.26 -5.46 7.43
CA ASP A 108 -12.81 -4.19 7.89
C ASP A 108 -11.73 -3.09 8.00
N ALA A 109 -10.58 -3.42 8.61
CA ALA A 109 -9.48 -2.49 8.75
C ALA A 109 -8.90 -2.08 7.39
N LEU A 110 -8.71 -3.03 6.47
CA LEU A 110 -8.20 -2.73 5.13
C LEU A 110 -9.19 -1.86 4.34
N ASP A 111 -10.49 -2.14 4.41
CA ASP A 111 -11.52 -1.43 3.66
C ASP A 111 -11.70 0.02 4.12
N HIS A 112 -11.62 0.26 5.45
CA HIS A 112 -11.88 1.58 6.02
C HIS A 112 -10.63 2.42 6.27
N GLN A 113 -9.48 1.79 6.51
CA GLN A 113 -8.26 2.51 6.90
C GLN A 113 -7.23 2.65 5.79
N VAL A 114 -7.29 1.87 4.71
CA VAL A 114 -6.47 2.12 3.53
C VAL A 114 -7.22 3.13 2.65
N LYS A 115 -6.76 4.37 2.67
CA LYS A 115 -7.40 5.47 1.94
C LYS A 115 -6.67 5.73 0.62
N LEU A 116 -7.43 5.76 -0.46
CA LEU A 116 -6.96 6.21 -1.77
C LEU A 116 -7.10 7.74 -1.87
N PRO A 117 -6.28 8.42 -2.69
CA PRO A 117 -6.34 9.85 -2.83
C PRO A 117 -7.63 10.24 -3.56
N VAL A 118 -8.38 11.18 -2.98
CA VAL A 118 -9.58 11.71 -3.63
C VAL A 118 -9.13 12.59 -4.78
N ARG A 119 -9.32 12.12 -6.02
CA ARG A 119 -9.11 12.93 -7.22
C ARG A 119 -10.25 13.95 -7.30
N ALA A 120 -9.92 15.22 -7.08
CA ALA A 120 -10.82 16.35 -7.30
C ALA A 120 -11.00 16.64 -8.80
#